data_AF-A0A947Z021-F1
#
_entry.id   AF-A0A947Z021-F1
#
_cell.length_a   1.000
_cell.length_b   1.000
_cell.length_c   1.000
_cell.angle_alpha   90.00
_cell.angle_beta   90.00
_cell.angle_gamma   90.00
#
_symmetry.space_group_name_H-M   'P 1'
#
loop_
_entity.id
_entity.type
_entity.pdbx_description
1 polymer ?
#
loop_
_entity_poly.entity_id
_entity_poly.type
_entity_poly.pdbx_seq_one_letter_code
_entity_poly.pdbx_strand_id
1 'polypeptide(L)'
;MIFTGTVKSIDAPDPSIHNLYISKKGQITIENILFLRKTKKSNYLNQNIFQSDCFSSFKGKVNDKVLVFLYEYEGKYSIAGDKSIIIIPSYEDNLVSVINKYIKTLDPIDIKDEILTLAKYGLGDDFKRILQCRQSRQN
;
A
#
# COMPACT_ATOMS: atom_id res chain seq x y z
N MET A 1 6.16 0.22 -5.47
CA MET A 1 6.15 1.67 -5.17
C MET A 1 5.35 1.88 -3.91
N ILE A 2 5.72 2.83 -3.05
CA ILE A 2 4.95 3.21 -1.86
C ILE A 2 4.71 4.71 -1.94
N PHE A 3 3.47 5.16 -1.75
CA PHE A 3 3.10 6.57 -1.84
C PHE A 3 1.89 6.90 -0.97
N THR A 4 1.73 8.17 -0.61
CA THR A 4 0.49 8.71 -0.06
C THR A 4 -0.31 9.43 -1.14
N GLY A 5 -1.64 9.36 -1.04
CA GLY A 5 -2.53 9.90 -2.05
C GLY A 5 -3.93 10.22 -1.55
N THR A 6 -4.72 10.87 -2.41
CA THR A 6 -6.15 11.14 -2.20
C THR A 6 -6.99 10.29 -3.14
N VAL A 7 -8.00 9.58 -2.65
CA VAL A 7 -8.93 8.82 -3.52
C VAL A 7 -9.77 9.79 -4.34
N LYS A 8 -9.67 9.71 -5.66
CA LYS A 8 -10.34 10.60 -6.62
C LYS A 8 -11.66 10.03 -7.12
N SER A 9 -11.67 8.74 -7.46
CA SER A 9 -12.88 8.06 -7.92
C SER A 9 -12.85 6.59 -7.52
N ILE A 10 -14.05 6.04 -7.35
CA ILE A 10 -14.29 4.63 -7.12
C ILE A 10 -15.52 4.29 -7.95
N ASP A 11 -15.34 3.46 -8.96
CA ASP A 11 -16.42 3.07 -9.86
C ASP A 11 -17.28 1.96 -9.22
N ALA A 12 -18.46 1.76 -9.79
CA ALA A 12 -19.26 0.59 -9.47
C ALA A 12 -18.50 -0.70 -9.86
N PRO A 13 -18.69 -1.80 -9.12
CA PRO A 13 -18.19 -3.10 -9.54
C PRO A 13 -18.71 -3.45 -10.94
N ASP A 14 -17.85 -4.00 -11.79
CA ASP A 14 -18.23 -4.52 -13.10
C ASP A 14 -18.33 -6.06 -13.03
N PRO A 15 -19.55 -6.62 -12.89
CA PRO A 15 -19.74 -8.06 -12.79
C PRO A 15 -19.59 -8.78 -14.14
N SER A 16 -19.46 -8.06 -15.25
CA SER A 16 -19.30 -8.67 -16.58
C SER A 16 -17.88 -9.20 -16.83
N ILE A 17 -16.91 -8.75 -16.02
CA ILE A 17 -15.50 -9.11 -16.12
C ILE A 17 -15.23 -10.36 -15.26
N HIS A 18 -15.51 -11.54 -15.82
CA HIS A 18 -15.11 -12.89 -15.35
C HIS A 18 -15.55 -13.34 -13.94
N ASN A 19 -16.04 -14.58 -13.83
CA ASN A 19 -16.54 -15.21 -12.58
C ASN A 19 -15.52 -15.41 -11.45
N LEU A 20 -14.23 -15.08 -11.66
CA LEU A 20 -13.15 -15.34 -10.70
C LEU A 20 -12.76 -14.12 -9.85
N TYR A 21 -13.13 -12.90 -10.26
CA TYR A 21 -12.88 -11.70 -9.48
C TYR A 21 -13.90 -10.61 -9.79
N ILE A 22 -14.22 -9.77 -8.80
CA ILE A 22 -15.05 -8.58 -9.01
C ILE A 22 -14.12 -7.42 -9.35
N SER A 23 -14.13 -6.99 -10.61
CA SER A 23 -13.39 -5.81 -11.05
C SER A 23 -14.06 -4.55 -10.49
N LYS A 24 -13.29 -3.69 -9.83
CA LYS A 24 -13.76 -2.39 -9.34
C LYS A 24 -12.68 -1.36 -9.56
N LYS A 25 -12.92 -0.45 -10.50
CA LYS A 25 -11.97 0.60 -10.86
C LYS A 25 -11.93 1.69 -9.80
N GLY A 26 -10.73 2.22 -9.58
CA GLY A 26 -10.51 3.37 -8.72
C GLY A 26 -9.30 4.16 -9.17
N GLN A 27 -9.31 5.44 -8.82
CA GLN A 27 -8.24 6.38 -9.08
C GLN A 27 -7.79 7.04 -7.79
N ILE A 28 -6.47 7.18 -7.63
CA ILE A 28 -5.84 7.89 -6.51
C ILE A 28 -4.91 8.95 -7.10
N THR A 29 -5.08 10.20 -6.66
CA THR A 29 -4.11 11.26 -6.90
C THR A 29 -2.92 11.03 -5.99
N ILE A 30 -1.71 10.98 -6.56
CA ILE A 30 -0.47 10.78 -5.81
C ILE A 30 -0.03 12.14 -5.25
N GLU A 31 0.10 12.22 -3.92
CA GLU A 31 0.58 13.43 -3.24
C GLU A 31 2.07 13.37 -2.95
N ASN A 32 2.54 12.23 -2.43
CA ASN A 32 3.96 12.06 -2.11
C ASN A 32 4.42 10.62 -2.32
N ILE A 33 5.55 10.44 -2.99
CA ILE A 33 6.18 9.14 -3.19
C ILE A 33 7.17 8.89 -2.05
N LEU A 34 6.89 7.87 -1.24
CA LEU A 34 7.74 7.49 -0.11
C LEU A 34 8.86 6.55 -0.55
N PHE A 35 8.57 5.67 -1.52
CA PHE A 35 9.54 4.71 -2.02
C PHE A 35 9.29 4.35 -3.49
N LEU A 36 10.34 4.47 -4.30
CA LEU A 36 10.33 4.04 -5.69
C LEU A 36 11.50 3.10 -5.96
N ARG A 37 11.19 1.82 -6.13
CA ARG A 37 12.15 0.84 -6.63
C ARG A 37 12.18 0.91 -8.15
N LYS A 38 13.37 1.14 -8.73
CA LYS A 38 13.59 1.01 -10.18
C LYS A 38 13.29 -0.42 -10.61
N THR A 39 12.41 -0.57 -11.58
CA THR A 39 12.08 -1.89 -12.16
C THR A 39 12.72 -2.02 -13.53
N LYS A 40 12.90 -3.25 -14.03
CA LYS A 40 13.58 -3.48 -15.33
C LYS A 40 12.73 -3.08 -16.55
N LYS A 41 11.41 -2.95 -16.39
CA LYS A 41 10.44 -2.73 -17.49
C LYS A 41 9.46 -1.58 -17.26
N SER A 42 9.25 -1.16 -16.02
CA SER A 42 8.37 -0.06 -15.65
C SER A 42 9.19 1.14 -15.21
N ASN A 43 9.12 2.20 -16.02
CA ASN A 43 9.48 3.54 -15.60
C ASN A 43 8.20 4.20 -15.10
N TYR A 44 8.12 4.48 -13.81
CA TYR A 44 7.14 5.44 -13.33
C TYR A 44 7.46 6.80 -13.96
N LEU A 45 6.57 7.32 -14.80
CA LEU A 45 6.78 8.52 -15.60
C LEU A 45 6.34 9.81 -14.89
N ASN A 46 6.47 9.89 -13.56
CA ASN A 46 5.95 11.03 -12.77
C ASN A 46 4.46 11.32 -13.03
N GLN A 47 3.65 10.26 -13.09
CA GLN A 47 2.21 10.39 -13.31
C GLN A 47 1.54 10.78 -11.99
N ASN A 48 0.81 11.89 -11.93
CA ASN A 48 0.14 12.31 -10.68
C ASN A 48 -1.09 11.47 -10.31
N ILE A 49 -1.45 10.47 -11.11
CA ILE A 49 -2.64 9.64 -10.91
C ILE A 49 -2.23 8.16 -11.01
N PHE A 50 -2.63 7.38 -10.01
CA PHE A 50 -2.61 5.93 -10.05
C PHE A 50 -4.03 5.41 -10.32
N GLN A 51 -4.16 4.44 -11.24
CA GLN A 51 -5.42 3.79 -11.57
C GLN A 51 -5.27 2.28 -11.50
N SER A 52 -6.26 1.61 -10.91
CA SER A 52 -6.35 0.15 -10.85
C SER A 52 -7.80 -0.30 -10.76
N ASP A 53 -8.07 -1.54 -11.20
CA ASP A 53 -9.34 -2.27 -11.09
C ASP A 53 -9.44 -3.16 -9.84
N CYS A 54 -8.47 -3.04 -8.93
CA CYS A 54 -8.36 -3.84 -7.71
C CYS A 54 -8.94 -3.13 -6.47
N PHE A 55 -9.95 -2.26 -6.62
CA PHE A 55 -10.59 -1.55 -5.50
C PHE A 55 -11.75 -2.33 -4.86
N SER A 56 -11.98 -3.59 -5.24
CA SER A 56 -13.14 -4.37 -4.80
C SER A 56 -13.17 -4.59 -3.28
N SER A 57 -12.00 -4.74 -2.65
CA SER A 57 -11.85 -4.83 -1.19
C SER A 57 -11.66 -3.47 -0.49
N PHE A 58 -11.55 -2.37 -1.23
CA PHE A 58 -11.36 -1.04 -0.65
C PHE A 58 -12.67 -0.51 -0.04
N LYS A 59 -12.62 -0.20 1.26
CA LYS A 59 -13.78 0.25 2.05
C LYS A 59 -13.85 1.78 2.23
N GLY A 60 -12.90 2.52 1.68
CA GLY A 60 -12.91 3.99 1.75
C GLY A 60 -13.83 4.63 0.71
N LYS A 61 -13.83 5.96 0.72
CA LYS A 61 -14.65 6.81 -0.15
C LYS A 61 -13.77 7.84 -0.86
N VAL A 62 -14.38 8.53 -1.83
CA VAL A 62 -13.76 9.68 -2.48
C VAL A 62 -13.36 10.73 -1.43
N ASN A 63 -12.20 11.36 -1.64
CA ASN A 63 -11.50 12.28 -0.75
C ASN A 63 -10.84 11.67 0.49
N ASP A 64 -10.93 10.35 0.70
CA ASP A 64 -10.11 9.72 1.74
C ASP A 64 -8.63 9.81 1.39
N LYS A 65 -7.81 10.10 2.39
CA LYS A 65 -6.35 10.04 2.29
C LYS A 65 -5.90 8.60 2.51
N VAL A 66 -4.94 8.15 1.72
CA VAL A 66 -4.49 6.77 1.72
C VAL A 66 -2.98 6.66 1.67
N LEU A 67 -2.45 5.63 2.32
CA LEU A 67 -1.11 5.09 2.11
C LEU A 67 -1.23 3.84 1.24
N VAL A 68 -0.50 3.81 0.13
CA VAL A 68 -0.62 2.78 -0.90
C VAL A 68 0.69 2.03 -1.06
N PHE A 69 0.59 0.71 -1.03
CA PHE A 69 1.68 -0.23 -1.29
C PHE A 69 1.41 -0.92 -2.63
N LEU A 70 2.27 -0.66 -3.61
CA LEU A 70 2.24 -1.33 -4.90
C LEU A 70 3.38 -2.34 -5.02
N TYR A 71 3.04 -3.54 -5.41
CA TYR A 71 3.97 -4.60 -5.78
C TYR A 71 4.29 -4.55 -7.28
N GLU A 72 5.47 -5.03 -7.68
CA GLU A 72 5.82 -5.18 -9.09
C GLU A 72 5.42 -6.59 -9.55
N TYR A 73 4.44 -6.68 -10.45
CA TYR A 73 4.02 -7.92 -11.08
C TYR A 73 4.09 -7.80 -12.60
N GLU A 74 4.77 -8.73 -13.27
CA GLU A 74 4.96 -8.74 -14.73
C GLU A 74 5.50 -7.42 -15.31
N GLY A 75 6.32 -6.70 -14.54
CA GLY A 75 6.88 -5.41 -14.94
C GLY A 75 5.90 -4.23 -14.86
N LYS A 76 4.75 -4.39 -14.20
CA LYS A 76 3.78 -3.33 -13.88
C LYS A 76 3.58 -3.21 -12.38
N TYR A 77 3.15 -2.04 -11.91
CA TYR A 77 2.72 -1.89 -10.53
C TYR A 77 1.29 -2.40 -10.34
N SER A 78 1.06 -3.18 -9.29
CA SER A 78 -0.23 -3.76 -8.96
C SER A 78 -0.51 -3.68 -7.45
N ILE A 79 -1.80 -3.70 -7.10
CA ILE A 79 -2.30 -3.79 -5.72
C ILE A 79 -2.43 -5.26 -5.38
N ALA A 80 -1.76 -5.71 -4.32
CA ALA A 80 -1.84 -7.08 -3.84
C ALA A 80 -2.75 -7.16 -2.61
N GLY A 81 -4.03 -7.48 -2.84
CA GLY A 81 -4.98 -7.74 -1.77
C GLY A 81 -5.45 -6.51 -0.99
N ASP A 82 -6.14 -6.78 0.11
CA ASP A 82 -6.95 -5.84 0.89
C ASP A 82 -6.15 -4.82 1.70
N LYS A 83 -4.94 -5.15 2.14
CA LYS A 83 -4.06 -4.27 2.94
C LYS A 83 -3.11 -3.40 2.11
N SER A 84 -3.25 -3.40 0.78
CA SER A 84 -2.40 -2.60 -0.11
C SER A 84 -2.82 -1.12 -0.17
N ILE A 85 -4.04 -0.79 0.24
CA ILE A 85 -4.51 0.61 0.38
C ILE A 85 -5.00 0.79 1.82
N ILE A 86 -4.31 1.64 2.58
CA ILE A 86 -4.64 1.91 3.98
C ILE A 86 -5.15 3.34 4.09
N ILE A 87 -6.36 3.51 4.64
CA ILE A 87 -6.91 4.85 4.91
C ILE A 87 -6.13 5.46 6.09
N ILE A 88 -5.70 6.70 5.93
CA ILE A 88 -4.97 7.47 6.94
C ILE A 88 -5.71 8.78 7.24
N PRO A 89 -5.67 9.29 8.47
CA PRO A 89 -6.35 10.54 8.82
C PRO A 89 -5.66 11.78 8.20
N SER A 90 -4.34 11.73 8.05
CA SER A 90 -3.53 12.80 7.46
C SER A 90 -2.26 12.24 6.81
N TYR A 91 -1.57 13.05 6.01
CA TYR A 91 -0.28 12.67 5.43
C TYR A 91 0.86 12.68 6.45
N GLU A 92 0.62 13.32 7.59
CA GLU A 92 1.48 13.41 8.76
C GLU A 92 1.17 12.31 9.78
N ASP A 93 0.32 11.35 9.45
CA ASP A 93 -0.03 10.25 10.36
C ASP A 93 1.20 9.45 10.80
N ASN A 94 1.21 8.97 12.04
CA ASN A 94 2.33 8.23 12.59
C ASN A 94 2.69 6.99 11.76
N LEU A 95 1.71 6.32 11.13
CA LEU A 95 1.96 5.21 10.22
C LEU A 95 2.88 5.61 9.07
N VAL A 96 2.70 6.79 8.48
CA VAL A 96 3.54 7.29 7.39
C VAL A 96 4.98 7.46 7.88
N SER A 97 5.17 7.98 9.09
CA SER A 97 6.49 8.09 9.73
C SER A 97 7.16 6.72 9.96
N VAL A 98 6.41 5.76 10.50
CA VAL A 98 6.89 4.38 10.73
C VAL A 98 7.31 3.72 9.42
N ILE A 99 6.51 3.87 8.36
CA ILE A 99 6.80 3.30 7.05
C ILE A 99 8.01 3.98 6.41
N ASN A 100 8.15 5.31 6.54
CA ASN A 100 9.36 6.02 6.12
C ASN A 100 10.61 5.54 6.86
N LYS A 101 10.50 5.24 8.16
CA LYS A 101 11.61 4.66 8.93
C LYS A 101 11.97 3.27 8.39
N TYR A 102 10.98 2.42 8.15
CA TYR A 102 11.19 1.08 7.59
C TYR A 102 11.83 1.10 6.20
N ILE A 103 11.35 1.98 5.31
CA ILE A 103 11.84 2.08 3.92
C ILE A 103 13.36 2.36 3.84
N LYS A 104 13.93 3.05 4.84
CA LYS A 104 15.36 3.41 4.85
C LYS A 104 16.28 2.20 4.94
N THR A 105 15.86 1.14 5.63
CA THR A 105 16.69 -0.03 5.91
C THR A 105 16.10 -1.32 5.37
N LEU A 106 14.79 -1.35 5.13
CA LEU A 106 13.99 -2.51 4.79
C LEU A 106 14.11 -3.65 5.82
N ASP A 107 14.59 -3.35 7.04
CA ASP A 107 14.69 -4.31 8.14
C ASP A 107 13.55 -4.09 9.13
N PRO A 108 12.68 -5.09 9.37
CA PRO A 108 11.59 -4.96 10.33
C PRO A 108 12.07 -4.75 11.78
N ILE A 109 13.33 -5.06 12.10
CA ILE A 109 13.89 -4.84 13.44
C ILE A 109 13.89 -3.36 13.80
N ASP A 110 14.12 -2.47 12.82
CA ASP A 110 14.22 -1.02 13.07
C ASP A 110 12.89 -0.39 13.47
N ILE A 111 11.79 -1.06 13.20
CA ILE A 111 10.43 -0.64 13.56
C ILE A 111 9.75 -1.62 14.54
N LYS A 112 10.51 -2.49 15.22
CA LYS A 112 9.96 -3.50 16.13
C LYS A 112 9.06 -2.91 17.24
N ASP A 113 9.40 -1.71 17.72
CA ASP A 113 8.70 -1.03 18.82
C ASP A 113 7.42 -0.31 18.35
N GLU A 114 7.20 -0.23 17.02
CA GLU A 114 6.05 0.44 16.39
C GLU A 114 4.82 -0.48 16.24
N ILE A 115 4.84 -1.62 16.91
CA ILE A 115 3.82 -2.66 16.80
C ILE A 115 2.41 -2.15 17.11
N LEU A 116 2.28 -1.24 18.08
CA LEU A 116 1.00 -0.65 18.46
C LEU A 116 0.48 0.28 17.36
N THR A 117 1.37 1.05 16.71
CA THR A 117 1.02 1.87 15.55
C THR A 117 0.50 0.99 14.42
N LEU A 118 1.22 -0.09 14.09
CA LEU A 118 0.84 -1.03 13.04
C LEU A 118 -0.46 -1.79 13.36
N ALA A 119 -0.67 -2.15 14.63
CA ALA A 119 -1.87 -2.85 15.08
C ALA A 119 -3.16 -2.02 14.89
N LYS A 120 -3.10 -0.69 15.08
CA LYS A 120 -4.24 0.21 14.82
C LYS A 120 -4.75 0.12 13.38
N TYR A 121 -3.87 -0.23 12.44
CA TYR A 121 -4.18 -0.39 11.02
C TYR A 121 -4.34 -1.86 10.59
N GLY A 122 -4.46 -2.79 11.54
CA GLY A 122 -4.63 -4.22 11.25
C GLY A 122 -3.38 -4.92 10.70
N LEU A 123 -2.20 -4.32 10.87
CA LEU A 123 -0.90 -4.86 10.40
C LEU A 123 -0.11 -5.58 11.51
N GLY A 124 -0.58 -5.51 12.76
CA GLY A 124 0.18 -5.95 13.94
C GLY A 124 0.61 -7.41 13.90
N ASP A 125 -0.31 -8.33 13.59
CA ASP A 125 -0.01 -9.77 13.64
C ASP A 125 0.86 -10.24 12.45
N ASP A 126 0.63 -9.68 11.27
CA ASP A 126 1.49 -9.92 10.10
C ASP A 126 2.91 -9.41 10.37
N PHE A 127 3.03 -8.23 10.99
CA PHE A 127 4.32 -7.67 11.36
C PHE A 127 5.05 -8.51 12.42
N LYS A 128 4.34 -9.02 13.45
CA LYS A 128 4.92 -9.94 14.45
C LYS A 128 5.54 -11.17 13.79
N ARG A 129 4.83 -11.78 12.83
CA ARG A 129 5.33 -12.96 12.11
C ARG A 129 6.59 -12.63 11.31
N ILE A 130 6.59 -11.50 10.59
CA ILE A 130 7.76 -11.04 9.84
C ILE A 130 8.95 -10.81 10.78
N LEU A 131 8.72 -10.16 11.93
CA LEU A 131 9.75 -9.90 12.92
C LEU A 131 10.33 -11.20 13.51
N GLN A 132 9.48 -12.17 13.87
CA GLN A 132 9.91 -13.48 14.36
C GLN A 132 10.77 -14.23 13.33
N CYS A 133 10.35 -14.26 12.05
CA CYS A 133 11.13 -14.88 10.98
C CYS A 133 12.47 -14.18 10.75
N ARG A 134 12.55 -12.86 10.96
CA ARG A 134 13.80 -12.11 10.85
C ARG A 134 14.76 -12.42 12.01
N GLN A 135 14.23 -12.52 13.22
CA GLN A 135 14.98 -12.82 14.45
C GLN A 135 15.51 -14.26 14.44
N SER A 136 14.71 -15.23 13.99
CA SER A 136 15.15 -16.63 13.92
C SER A 136 16.28 -16.89 12.92
N ARG A 137 16.51 -15.98 11.97
CA ARG A 137 17.62 -16.03 11.00
C ARG A 137 18.90 -15.36 11.50
N GLN A 138 18.86 -14.65 12.64
CA GLN A 138 20.05 -14.06 13.27
C GLN A 138 20.67 -14.98 14.33
N ASN A 139 19.94 -16.00 14.77
CA ASN A 139 20.40 -17.07 15.65
C ASN A 139 20.83 -18.28 14.82
#